data_AF-A0A841PKQ1-F1
#
_entry.id   AF-A0A841PKQ1-F1
#
_cell.length_a   1.000
_cell.length_b   1.000
_cell.length_c   1.000
_cell.angle_alpha   90.00
_cell.angle_beta   90.00
_cell.angle_gamma   90.00
#
_symmetry.space_group_name_H-M   'P 1'
#
loop_
_entity.id
_entity.type
_entity.pdbx_description
1 polymer ?
#
loop_
_entity_poly.entity_id
_entity_poly.type
_entity_poly.pdbx_seq_one_letter_code
_entity_poly.pdbx_strand_id
1 'polypeptide(L)'
;MSVETENGAVVIASDAAHFYANMEREKPFPVFDPLSDVIFGVERMKQLASSPTHIVPGHDPLVLKRFAPSRQDVEDIVTLAHPLS
;
A
#
# COMPACT_ATOMS: atom_id res chain seq x y z
N MET A 1 -11.05 1.22 1.50
CA MET A 1 -11.22 1.44 2.95
C MET A 1 -9.87 1.82 3.53
N SER A 2 -9.84 2.54 4.65
CA SER A 2 -8.63 2.81 5.42
C SER A 2 -8.76 2.23 6.83
N VAL A 3 -7.62 1.99 7.47
CA VAL A 3 -7.52 1.64 8.89
C VAL A 3 -6.83 2.79 9.58
N GLU A 4 -7.49 3.37 10.59
CA GLU A 4 -6.89 4.41 11.42
C GLU A 4 -5.79 3.81 12.28
N THR A 5 -4.62 4.45 12.27
CA THR A 5 -3.49 4.10 13.14
C THR A 5 -3.05 5.36 13.90
N GLU A 6 -2.18 5.20 14.89
CA GLU A 6 -1.64 6.34 15.64
C GLU A 6 -0.82 7.31 14.78
N ASN A 7 -0.35 6.88 13.61
CA ASN A 7 0.43 7.71 12.68
C ASN A 7 -0.35 8.10 11.41
N GLY A 8 -1.67 7.87 11.39
CA GLY A 8 -2.54 8.22 10.28
C GLY A 8 -3.29 7.05 9.66
N ALA A 9 -4.18 7.37 8.73
CA ALA A 9 -5.01 6.41 8.02
C ALA A 9 -4.18 5.65 6.98
N VAL A 10 -4.09 4.33 7.14
CA VAL A 10 -3.40 3.41 6.22
C VAL A 10 -4.40 2.76 5.28
N VAL A 11 -4.05 2.67 4.00
CA VAL A 11 -4.80 1.92 2.99
C VAL A 11 -4.01 0.67 2.61
N ILE A 12 -4.61 -0.50 2.79
CA ILE A 12 -4.08 -1.78 2.30
C ILE A 12 -4.66 -2.00 0.91
N ALA A 13 -3.85 -1.81 -0.13
CA ALA A 13 -4.28 -1.84 -1.51
C ALA A 13 -4.54 -3.27 -2.03
N SER A 14 -3.83 -4.27 -1.48
CA SER A 14 -3.90 -5.65 -1.99
C SER A 14 -3.67 -5.69 -3.52
N ASP A 15 -4.41 -6.50 -4.26
CA ASP A 15 -4.27 -6.64 -5.72
C ASP A 15 -4.69 -5.39 -6.53
N ALA A 16 -5.33 -4.39 -5.90
CA ALA A 16 -5.59 -3.11 -6.56
C ALA A 16 -4.29 -2.37 -6.94
N ALA A 17 -3.18 -2.67 -6.23
CA ALA A 17 -1.83 -2.30 -6.63
C ALA A 17 -0.83 -3.34 -6.12
N HIS A 18 -0.21 -4.08 -7.05
CA HIS A 18 0.72 -5.15 -6.68
C HIS A 18 2.06 -4.58 -6.17
N PHE A 19 2.51 -3.47 -6.76
CA PHE A 19 3.76 -2.79 -6.46
C PHE A 19 3.53 -1.30 -6.24
N TYR A 20 4.39 -0.66 -5.45
CA TYR A 20 4.41 0.81 -5.34
C TYR A 20 4.54 1.46 -6.72
N ALA A 21 5.39 0.88 -7.57
CA ALA A 21 5.61 1.33 -8.93
C ALA A 21 4.33 1.33 -9.79
N ASN A 22 3.32 0.50 -9.50
CA ASN A 22 2.06 0.53 -10.24
C ASN A 22 1.30 1.84 -10.02
N MET A 23 1.32 2.33 -8.79
CA MET A 23 0.68 3.59 -8.41
C MET A 23 1.54 4.80 -8.79
N GLU A 24 2.85 4.75 -8.51
CA GLU A 24 3.80 5.84 -8.78
C GLU A 24 3.96 6.14 -10.28
N ARG A 25 3.87 5.10 -11.12
CA ARG A 25 4.03 5.23 -12.58
C ARG A 25 2.71 5.18 -13.34
N GLU A 26 1.59 5.08 -12.63
CA GLU A 26 0.25 4.92 -13.22
C GLU A 26 0.18 3.77 -14.23
N LYS A 27 0.85 2.66 -13.89
CA LYS A 27 0.94 1.46 -14.71
C LYS A 27 0.30 0.30 -13.95
N PRO A 28 -0.94 -0.09 -14.28
CA PRO A 28 -1.59 -1.24 -13.67
C PRO A 28 -0.74 -2.51 -13.78
N PHE A 29 -0.90 -3.40 -12.81
CA PHE A 29 -0.52 -4.78 -13.03
C PHE A 29 -1.39 -5.37 -14.17
N PRO A 30 -0.89 -6.26 -15.06
CA PRO A 30 -1.59 -6.61 -16.30
C PRO A 30 -2.93 -7.35 -16.15
N VAL A 31 -3.27 -7.79 -14.94
CA VAL A 31 -4.53 -8.48 -14.64
C VAL A 31 -5.46 -7.49 -13.95
N PHE A 32 -6.42 -6.96 -14.70
CA PHE A 32 -7.44 -6.03 -14.23
C PHE A 32 -8.72 -6.19 -15.04
N ASP A 33 -9.85 -5.72 -14.50
CA ASP A 33 -11.12 -5.64 -15.22
C ASP A 33 -12.06 -4.63 -14.53
N PRO A 34 -12.41 -3.48 -15.15
CA PRO A 34 -11.77 -2.79 -16.29
C PRO A 34 -10.60 -1.86 -15.89
N LEU A 35 -9.86 -1.33 -16.87
CA LEU A 35 -8.74 -0.39 -16.63
C LEU A 35 -9.17 0.87 -15.86
N SER A 36 -10.36 1.40 -16.16
CA SER A 36 -10.89 2.59 -15.49
C SER A 36 -10.95 2.42 -13.98
N ASP A 37 -11.31 1.22 -13.51
CA ASP A 37 -11.52 0.95 -12.10
C ASP A 37 -10.19 0.91 -11.35
N VAL A 38 -9.10 0.48 -12.01
CA VAL A 38 -7.75 0.58 -11.44
C VAL A 38 -7.36 2.05 -11.27
N ILE A 39 -7.57 2.89 -12.28
CA ILE A 39 -7.22 4.31 -12.24
C ILE A 39 -8.01 5.03 -11.13
N PHE A 40 -9.34 4.85 -11.11
CA PHE A 40 -10.18 5.43 -10.05
C PHE A 40 -9.87 4.85 -8.67
N GLY A 41 -9.50 3.57 -8.60
CA GLY A 41 -9.03 2.92 -7.38
C GLY A 41 -7.80 3.61 -6.81
N VAL A 42 -6.78 3.88 -7.62
CA VAL A 42 -5.56 4.59 -7.17
C VAL A 42 -5.89 5.97 -6.62
N GLU A 43 -6.71 6.75 -7.31
CA GLU A 43 -7.12 8.08 -6.83
C GLU A 43 -7.93 7.99 -5.54
N ARG A 44 -8.82 7.00 -5.42
CA ARG A 44 -9.58 6.76 -4.19
C ARG A 44 -8.66 6.40 -3.02
N MET A 45 -7.62 5.60 -3.24
CA MET A 45 -6.65 5.25 -2.20
C MET A 45 -5.87 6.48 -1.72
N LYS A 46 -5.43 7.35 -2.64
CA LYS A 46 -4.75 8.63 -2.30
C LYS A 46 -5.63 9.55 -1.45
N GLN A 47 -6.95 9.55 -1.65
CA GLN A 47 -7.89 10.33 -0.85
C GLN A 47 -8.16 9.75 0.54
N LEU A 48 -8.07 8.42 0.68
CA LEU A 48 -8.34 7.72 1.93
C LEU A 48 -7.12 7.63 2.86
N ALA A 49 -5.92 7.63 2.29
CA ALA A 49 -4.68 7.54 3.05
C ALA A 49 -4.25 8.93 3.55
N SER A 50 -3.62 8.98 4.73
CA SER A 50 -3.09 10.25 5.26
C SER A 50 -1.94 10.83 4.42
N SER A 51 -1.20 9.99 3.69
CA SER A 51 -0.20 10.40 2.70
C SER A 51 0.07 9.27 1.70
N PRO A 52 0.79 9.51 0.58
CA PRO A 52 1.16 8.46 -0.36
C PRO A 52 1.95 7.29 0.27
N THR A 53 2.72 7.54 1.34
CA THR A 53 3.48 6.49 2.04
C THR A 53 2.60 5.59 2.92
N HIS A 54 1.34 5.97 3.15
CA HIS A 54 0.35 5.18 3.90
C HIS A 54 -0.48 4.25 3.00
N ILE A 55 -0.14 4.12 1.72
CA ILE A 55 -0.75 3.12 0.82
C ILE A 55 0.19 1.93 0.70
N VAL A 56 -0.26 0.74 1.10
CA VAL A 56 0.54 -0.49 1.14
C VAL A 56 0.12 -1.42 0.00
N PRO A 57 0.99 -1.71 -0.97
CA PRO A 57 0.69 -2.62 -2.08
C PRO A 57 0.61 -4.09 -1.60
N GLY A 58 0.03 -4.96 -2.43
CA GLY A 58 -0.15 -6.37 -2.08
C GLY A 58 1.12 -7.22 -2.09
N HIS A 59 1.99 -7.06 -3.09
CA HIS A 59 3.07 -8.03 -3.40
C HIS A 59 4.46 -7.38 -3.52
N ASP A 60 4.61 -6.13 -3.05
CA ASP A 60 5.89 -5.44 -3.15
C ASP A 60 6.83 -5.84 -2.00
N PRO A 61 7.99 -6.46 -2.28
CA PRO A 61 8.96 -6.80 -1.23
C PRO A 61 9.53 -5.55 -0.52
N LEU A 62 9.36 -4.35 -1.10
CA LEU A 62 9.72 -3.11 -0.42
C LEU A 62 8.87 -2.87 0.85
N VAL A 63 7.71 -3.50 1.02
CA VAL A 63 6.92 -3.40 2.25
C VAL A 63 7.77 -3.84 3.46
N LEU A 64 8.53 -4.93 3.34
CA LEU A 64 9.42 -5.41 4.41
C LEU A 64 10.60 -4.46 4.71
N LYS A 65 10.90 -3.53 3.78
CA LYS A 65 11.95 -2.51 3.94
C LYS A 65 11.41 -1.17 4.42
N ARG A 66 10.13 -0.89 4.18
CA ARG A 66 9.47 0.37 4.51
C ARG A 66 8.69 0.32 5.82
N PHE A 67 8.52 -0.85 6.43
CA PHE A 67 7.84 -1.00 7.70
C PHE A 67 8.68 -1.83 8.67
N ALA A 68 8.54 -1.53 9.96
CA ALA A 68 9.21 -2.31 10.99
C ALA A 68 8.61 -3.73 11.06
N PRO A 69 9.44 -4.76 11.32
CA PRO A 69 8.93 -6.11 11.59
C PRO A 69 8.00 -6.08 12.82
N SER A 70 6.97 -6.91 12.80
CA SER A 70 6.00 -6.99 13.91
C SER A 70 6.63 -7.53 15.19
N ARG A 71 7.71 -8.31 15.06
CA ARG A 71 8.50 -8.86 16.16
C ARG A 71 9.93 -9.14 15.68
N GLN A 72 10.91 -9.09 16.59
CA GLN A 72 12.34 -9.21 16.23
C GLN A 72 12.73 -10.57 15.62
N ASP A 73 11.96 -11.62 15.88
CA ASP A 73 12.17 -13.00 15.42
C ASP A 73 11.29 -13.37 14.21
N VAL A 74 10.60 -12.40 13.60
CA VAL A 74 9.74 -12.62 12.43
C VAL A 74 10.14 -11.65 11.33
N GLU A 75 10.61 -12.17 10.19
CA GLU A 75 11.18 -11.37 9.11
C GLU A 75 10.16 -10.92 8.06
N ASP A 76 9.01 -11.59 7.97
CA ASP A 76 8.03 -11.46 6.88
C ASP A 76 6.67 -10.90 7.31
N ILE A 77 6.53 -10.48 8.58
CA ILE A 77 5.35 -9.80 9.11
C ILE A 77 5.76 -8.43 9.61
N VAL A 78 5.05 -7.37 9.19
CA VAL A 78 5.35 -5.98 9.54
C VAL A 78 4.21 -5.29 10.29
N THR A 79 4.55 -4.24 11.02
CA THR A 79 3.57 -3.32 11.63
C THR A 79 3.38 -2.09 10.76
N LEU A 80 2.14 -1.81 10.37
CA LEU A 80 1.81 -0.71 9.46
C LEU A 80 1.59 0.64 10.15
N ALA A 81 1.55 0.67 11.49
CA ALA A 81 1.36 1.90 12.26
C ALA A 81 2.54 2.88 12.15
N HIS A 82 3.72 2.42 11.71
CA HIS A 82 4.93 3.24 11.64
C HIS A 82 5.68 2.98 10.32
N PRO A 83 5.39 3.74 9.24
CA PRO A 83 6.24 3.74 8.06
C PRO A 83 7.65 4.19 8.44
N LEU A 84 8.66 3.44 8.02
CA LEU A 84 10.05 3.85 8.06
C LEU A 84 10.22 4.96 7.01
N SER A 85 10.62 6.14 7.47
CA SER A 85 10.85 7.35 6.66
C SER A 85 11.71 7.09 5.42
#